data_AF-A0A9W4G893-F1
#
_entry.id   AF-A0A9W4G893-F1
#
_cell.length_a   1.000
_cell.length_b   1.000
_cell.length_c   1.000
_cell.angle_alpha   90.00
_cell.angle_beta   90.00
_cell.angle_gamma   90.00
#
_symmetry.space_group_name_H-M   'P 1'
#
loop_
_entity.id
_entity.type
_entity.pdbx_description
1 polymer ?
#
loop_
_entity_poly.entity_id
_entity_poly.type
_entity_poly.pdbx_seq_one_letter_code
_entity_poly.pdbx_strand_id
1 'polypeptide(L)'
;MENNKFAFRCYYKLKDTLGRFDSVVECNELAVRQFVESLNCSDDKEKFFSESYAKYGVRVNSLDSDVFHTRISQWYILSVYQQAEDFFTEFRREHPDGSTWGKRNDKESQLAGLMRVLSLNELGLDPDGQGIRCKIFEYYRLIRNRFMHTSVNEKQLSTALKDIEEHSVSVDNEFRVNAPNSYNSVDFDDFILFSRVTKDIAQQLCYVTKPSVSGIVEMLIKRSKAEDDLDVNLKGLKVFANNHNRLRRALSRLLKSQYNLQESEVDAIMEELVRNW
;
A
#
# COMPACT_ATOMS: atom_id res chain seq x y z
N MET A 1 5.50 -16.01 3.79
CA MET A 1 6.52 -15.04 3.36
C MET A 1 7.36 -14.66 4.57
N GLU A 2 8.68 -14.70 4.45
CA GLU A 2 9.64 -14.44 5.52
C GLU A 2 9.45 -13.05 6.14
N ASN A 3 9.13 -13.02 7.43
CA ASN A 3 8.77 -11.82 8.18
C ASN A 3 10.00 -10.99 8.63
N ASN A 4 11.12 -11.07 7.90
CA ASN A 4 12.44 -10.64 8.39
C ASN A 4 13.18 -9.63 7.51
N LYS A 5 12.48 -9.00 6.55
CA LYS A 5 13.03 -7.93 5.70
C LYS A 5 12.94 -6.58 6.39
N PHE A 6 13.92 -5.72 6.14
CA PHE A 6 13.90 -4.31 6.55
C PHE A 6 12.65 -3.62 6.00
N ALA A 7 12.02 -2.79 6.82
CA ALA A 7 10.92 -1.95 6.38
C ALA A 7 10.96 -0.58 7.05
N PHE A 8 10.63 0.47 6.30
CA PHE A 8 10.40 1.80 6.85
C PHE A 8 9.10 1.83 7.67
N ARG A 9 8.96 2.81 8.57
CA ARG A 9 7.75 2.99 9.40
C ARG A 9 6.52 3.25 8.53
N CYS A 10 6.66 4.01 7.45
CA CYS A 10 5.58 4.27 6.51
C CYS A 10 4.97 2.97 5.93
N TYR A 11 5.74 1.89 5.80
CA TYR A 11 5.21 0.58 5.39
C TYR A 11 4.32 -0.05 6.46
N TYR A 12 4.71 0.03 7.73
CA TYR A 12 3.86 -0.46 8.83
C TYR A 12 2.58 0.36 8.96
N LYS A 13 2.68 1.68 8.76
CA LYS A 13 1.51 2.56 8.70
C LYS A 13 0.59 2.15 7.56
N LEU A 14 1.11 1.95 6.35
CA LEU A 14 0.34 1.46 5.20
C LEU A 14 -0.36 0.14 5.50
N LYS A 15 0.33 -0.81 6.14
CA LYS A 15 -0.28 -2.10 6.52
C LYS A 15 -1.41 -1.94 7.53
N ASP A 16 -1.25 -1.07 8.52
CA ASP A 16 -2.27 -0.81 9.53
C ASP A 16 -3.48 -0.09 8.92
N THR A 17 -3.26 0.93 8.10
CA THR A 17 -4.35 1.67 7.44
C THR A 17 -5.08 0.80 6.43
N LEU A 18 -4.36 0.02 5.61
CA LEU A 18 -4.98 -0.91 4.67
C LEU A 18 -5.70 -2.02 5.44
N GLY A 19 -5.11 -2.57 6.50
CA GLY A 19 -5.77 -3.62 7.29
C GLY A 19 -7.08 -3.16 7.93
N ARG A 20 -7.12 -1.94 8.48
CA ARG A 20 -8.37 -1.35 9.01
C ARG A 20 -9.39 -1.10 7.90
N PHE A 21 -8.92 -0.64 6.74
CA PHE A 21 -9.78 -0.40 5.59
C PHE A 21 -10.32 -1.70 4.98
N ASP A 22 -9.48 -2.74 4.89
CA ASP A 22 -9.83 -4.10 4.45
C ASP A 22 -11.04 -4.59 5.27
N SER A 23 -11.03 -4.43 6.60
CA SER A 23 -12.18 -4.80 7.46
C SER A 23 -13.47 -4.02 7.17
N VAL A 24 -13.38 -2.74 6.82
CA VAL A 24 -14.56 -1.93 6.44
C VAL A 24 -15.09 -2.37 5.09
N VAL A 25 -14.21 -2.61 4.12
CA VAL A 25 -14.54 -3.07 2.77
C VAL A 25 -15.16 -4.46 2.80
N GLU A 26 -14.62 -5.39 3.61
CA GLU A 26 -15.20 -6.72 3.83
C GLU A 26 -16.60 -6.64 4.44
N CYS A 27 -16.82 -5.79 5.45
CA CYS A 27 -18.15 -5.55 6.01
C CYS A 27 -19.13 -4.99 4.96
N ASN A 28 -18.67 -4.02 4.16
CA ASN A 28 -19.49 -3.42 3.11
C ASN A 28 -19.82 -4.45 2.02
N GLU A 29 -18.86 -5.27 1.60
CA GLU A 29 -19.08 -6.33 0.62
C GLU A 29 -20.12 -7.34 1.10
N LEU A 30 -20.05 -7.76 2.37
CA LEU A 30 -21.08 -8.62 2.96
C LEU A 30 -22.46 -7.96 2.93
N ALA A 31 -22.56 -6.69 3.30
CA ALA A 31 -23.82 -5.95 3.28
C ALA A 31 -24.37 -5.81 1.85
N VAL A 32 -23.51 -5.53 0.87
CA VAL A 32 -23.89 -5.43 -0.55
C VAL A 32 -24.40 -6.77 -1.06
N ARG A 33 -23.69 -7.87 -0.81
CA ARG A 33 -24.12 -9.22 -1.22
C ARG A 33 -25.46 -9.59 -0.62
N GLN A 34 -25.65 -9.39 0.69
CA GLN A 34 -26.92 -9.67 1.36
C GLN A 34 -28.07 -8.83 0.81
N PHE A 35 -27.81 -7.54 0.52
CA PHE A 35 -28.81 -6.65 -0.05
C PHE A 35 -29.23 -7.09 -1.47
N VAL A 36 -28.25 -7.38 -2.32
CA VAL A 36 -28.49 -7.83 -3.71
C VAL A 36 -29.18 -9.19 -3.73
N GLU A 37 -28.77 -10.13 -2.87
CA GLU A 37 -29.43 -11.44 -2.71
C GLU A 37 -30.89 -11.26 -2.29
N SER A 38 -31.16 -10.45 -1.26
CA SER A 38 -32.53 -10.17 -0.79
C SER A 38 -33.39 -9.52 -1.88
N LEU A 39 -32.82 -8.59 -2.66
CA LEU A 39 -33.50 -7.96 -3.78
C LEU A 39 -33.82 -8.96 -4.90
N ASN A 40 -32.89 -9.87 -5.20
CA ASN A 40 -33.06 -10.89 -6.24
C ASN A 40 -34.02 -12.00 -5.85
N CYS A 41 -34.15 -12.31 -4.56
CA CYS A 41 -35.14 -13.25 -4.03
C CYS A 41 -36.53 -12.62 -3.82
N SER A 42 -36.68 -11.30 -4.01
CA SER A 42 -37.98 -10.65 -3.88
C SER A 42 -38.81 -10.80 -5.15
N ASP A 43 -40.03 -11.34 -5.01
CA ASP A 43 -41.01 -11.43 -6.11
C ASP A 43 -41.48 -10.04 -6.58
N ASP A 44 -41.42 -9.04 -5.69
CA ASP A 44 -41.82 -7.66 -5.96
C ASP A 44 -40.73 -6.69 -5.46
N LYS A 45 -39.96 -6.14 -6.41
CA LYS A 45 -38.85 -5.21 -6.12
C LYS A 45 -39.35 -3.86 -5.60
N GLU A 46 -40.48 -3.38 -6.09
CA GLU A 46 -41.08 -2.11 -5.63
C GLU A 46 -41.51 -2.23 -4.18
N LYS A 47 -42.17 -3.35 -3.84
CA LYS A 47 -42.53 -3.66 -2.46
C LYS A 47 -41.28 -3.75 -1.57
N PHE A 48 -40.23 -4.45 -2.00
CA PHE A 48 -38.96 -4.53 -1.26
C PHE A 48 -38.36 -3.15 -0.96
N PHE A 49 -38.31 -2.25 -1.95
CA PHE A 49 -37.82 -0.89 -1.74
C PHE A 49 -38.75 -0.06 -0.83
N SER A 50 -40.07 -0.21 -0.95
CA SER A 50 -41.02 0.49 -0.09
C SER A 50 -40.91 0.08 1.38
N GLU A 51 -40.74 -1.22 1.65
CA GLU A 51 -40.53 -1.77 3.00
C GLU A 51 -39.17 -1.37 3.55
N SER A 52 -38.12 -1.37 2.71
CA SER A 52 -36.78 -0.90 3.08
C SER A 52 -36.79 0.59 3.45
N TYR A 53 -37.52 1.42 2.69
CA TYR A 53 -37.71 2.84 3.01
C TYR A 53 -38.47 3.03 4.32
N ALA A 54 -39.57 2.29 4.53
CA ALA A 54 -40.34 2.36 5.77
C ALA A 54 -39.50 1.98 7.00
N LYS A 55 -38.59 1.02 6.85
CA LYS A 55 -37.73 0.53 7.93
C LYS A 55 -36.52 1.42 8.22
N TYR A 56 -35.84 1.89 7.17
CA TYR A 56 -34.52 2.55 7.29
C TYR A 56 -34.53 4.03 6.89
N GLY A 57 -35.62 4.55 6.33
CA GLY A 57 -35.76 5.96 5.92
C GLY A 57 -34.99 6.34 4.66
N VAL A 58 -34.37 5.38 3.95
CA VAL A 58 -33.58 5.63 2.73
C VAL A 58 -34.38 5.19 1.51
N ARG A 59 -34.67 6.13 0.61
CA ARG A 59 -35.44 5.87 -0.62
C ARG A 59 -34.51 5.49 -1.76
N VAL A 60 -34.72 4.31 -2.33
CA VAL A 60 -34.06 3.84 -3.57
C VAL A 60 -35.10 3.86 -4.68
N ASN A 61 -34.87 4.64 -5.74
CA ASN A 61 -35.83 4.80 -6.84
C ASN A 61 -35.67 3.73 -7.92
N SER A 62 -34.43 3.38 -8.23
CA SER A 62 -34.08 2.30 -9.14
C SER A 62 -32.66 1.86 -8.83
N LEU A 63 -32.39 0.57 -9.01
CA LEU A 63 -31.07 -0.01 -8.80
C LEU A 63 -30.76 -0.99 -9.92
N ASP A 64 -29.63 -0.76 -10.58
CA ASP A 64 -28.96 -1.76 -11.38
C ASP A 64 -27.91 -2.42 -10.47
N SER A 65 -28.07 -3.71 -10.17
CA SER A 65 -27.23 -4.44 -9.23
C SER A 65 -25.79 -4.53 -9.70
N ASP A 66 -25.58 -4.67 -11.01
CA ASP A 66 -24.25 -4.86 -11.58
C ASP A 66 -23.51 -3.53 -11.57
N VAL A 67 -24.19 -2.45 -11.95
CA VAL A 67 -23.63 -1.10 -11.82
C VAL A 67 -23.36 -0.76 -10.36
N PHE A 68 -24.25 -1.13 -9.44
CA PHE A 68 -24.06 -0.87 -8.01
C PHE A 68 -22.80 -1.56 -7.46
N HIS A 69 -22.63 -2.85 -7.75
CA HIS A 69 -21.47 -3.63 -7.32
C HIS A 69 -20.17 -3.07 -7.92
N THR A 70 -20.12 -2.87 -9.24
CA THR A 70 -18.95 -2.33 -9.92
C THR A 70 -18.56 -0.95 -9.38
N ARG A 71 -19.54 -0.07 -9.09
CA ARG A 71 -19.27 1.27 -8.57
C ARG A 71 -18.67 1.26 -7.16
N ILE A 72 -19.15 0.36 -6.31
CA ILE A 72 -18.59 0.17 -4.97
C ILE A 72 -17.16 -0.36 -5.05
N SER A 73 -16.92 -1.34 -5.92
CA SER A 73 -15.59 -1.91 -6.14
C SER A 73 -14.60 -0.86 -6.68
N GLN A 74 -15.03 -0.02 -7.63
CA GLN A 74 -14.23 1.13 -8.12
C GLN A 74 -13.88 2.12 -6.99
N TRP A 75 -14.78 2.35 -6.03
CA TRP A 75 -14.50 3.15 -4.84
C TRP A 75 -13.41 2.50 -3.97
N TYR A 76 -13.45 1.19 -3.79
CA TYR A 76 -12.40 0.48 -3.05
C TYR A 76 -11.03 0.62 -3.72
N ILE A 77 -10.97 0.53 -5.05
CA ILE A 77 -9.75 0.79 -5.83
C ILE A 77 -9.22 2.21 -5.59
N LEU A 78 -10.09 3.22 -5.64
CA LEU A 78 -9.72 4.61 -5.34
C LEU A 78 -9.09 4.74 -3.95
N SER A 79 -9.68 4.12 -2.93
CA SER A 79 -9.19 4.16 -1.56
C SER A 79 -7.85 3.47 -1.37
N VAL A 80 -7.61 2.32 -2.01
CA VAL A 80 -6.29 1.66 -1.99
C VAL A 80 -5.23 2.55 -2.64
N TYR A 81 -5.56 3.18 -3.78
CA TYR A 81 -4.63 4.07 -4.47
C TYR A 81 -4.27 5.30 -3.62
N GLN A 82 -5.23 5.89 -2.92
CA GLN A 82 -4.97 7.01 -2.00
C GLN A 82 -3.96 6.63 -0.91
N GLN A 83 -4.12 5.44 -0.30
CA GLN A 83 -3.19 4.96 0.72
C GLN A 83 -1.79 4.69 0.13
N ALA A 84 -1.71 4.25 -1.12
CA ALA A 84 -0.44 4.11 -1.82
C ALA A 84 0.25 5.46 -2.07
N GLU A 85 -0.49 6.51 -2.45
CA GLU A 85 0.05 7.87 -2.64
C GLU A 85 0.58 8.46 -1.32
N ASP A 86 -0.15 8.25 -0.23
CA ASP A 86 0.29 8.65 1.11
C ASP A 86 1.58 7.91 1.50
N PHE A 87 1.65 6.60 1.24
CA PHE A 87 2.85 5.81 1.44
C PHE A 87 4.04 6.33 0.63
N PHE A 88 3.91 6.55 -0.67
CA PHE A 88 5.03 7.03 -1.50
C PHE A 88 5.55 8.39 -1.05
N THR A 89 4.63 9.27 -0.64
CA THR A 89 4.96 10.59 -0.10
C THR A 89 5.71 10.48 1.22
N GLU A 90 5.25 9.64 2.14
CA GLU A 90 5.91 9.40 3.43
C GLU A 90 7.23 8.67 3.29
N PHE A 91 7.31 7.67 2.42
CA PHE A 91 8.51 6.91 2.09
C PHE A 91 9.62 7.86 1.64
N ARG A 92 9.32 8.78 0.73
CA ARG A 92 10.27 9.81 0.31
C ARG A 92 10.68 10.74 1.45
N ARG A 93 9.81 11.06 2.40
CA ARG A 93 10.14 11.91 3.56
C ARG A 93 11.01 11.18 4.58
N GLU A 94 10.77 9.88 4.74
CA GLU A 94 11.42 9.01 5.72
C GLU A 94 12.81 8.55 5.24
N HIS A 95 12.97 8.29 3.95
CA HIS A 95 14.25 7.88 3.36
C HIS A 95 15.31 8.99 3.54
N PRO A 96 16.55 8.68 3.98
CA PRO A 96 17.58 9.68 4.22
C PRO A 96 17.91 10.50 2.96
N ASP A 97 18.06 9.83 1.82
CA ASP A 97 18.30 10.50 0.54
C ASP A 97 17.05 11.12 -0.10
N GLY A 98 15.87 11.00 0.50
CA GLY A 98 14.61 11.34 -0.16
C GLY A 98 14.45 12.84 -0.49
N SER A 99 15.20 13.72 0.19
CA SER A 99 15.26 15.15 -0.14
C SER A 99 16.14 15.45 -1.36
N THR A 100 17.08 14.57 -1.71
CA THR A 100 17.97 14.75 -2.88
C THR A 100 17.32 14.26 -4.16
N TRP A 101 16.30 13.42 -4.04
CA TRP A 101 15.53 12.90 -5.16
C TRP A 101 14.97 14.05 -6.01
N GLY A 102 15.05 13.93 -7.33
CA GLY A 102 14.46 14.94 -8.23
C GLY A 102 12.95 15.07 -8.06
N LYS A 103 12.36 16.15 -8.57
CA LYS A 103 10.90 16.25 -8.69
C LYS A 103 10.39 15.21 -9.70
N ARG A 104 9.13 14.82 -9.53
CA ARG A 104 8.39 13.99 -10.49
C ARG A 104 8.10 14.81 -11.75
N ASN A 105 8.10 14.19 -12.91
CA ASN A 105 7.72 14.86 -14.16
C ASN A 105 6.20 15.09 -14.21
N ASP A 106 5.77 16.17 -14.87
CA ASP A 106 4.35 16.40 -15.16
C ASP A 106 3.83 15.26 -16.05
N LYS A 107 2.88 14.47 -15.53
CA LYS A 107 2.27 13.22 -16.10
C LYS A 107 2.86 11.90 -15.63
N GLU A 108 3.98 11.88 -14.92
CA GLU A 108 4.54 10.65 -14.35
C GLU A 108 3.73 10.22 -13.10
N SER A 109 3.51 8.90 -12.91
CA SER A 109 2.90 8.39 -11.67
C SER A 109 3.87 8.51 -10.50
N GLN A 110 3.38 8.51 -9.25
CA GLN A 110 4.30 8.55 -8.11
C GLN A 110 5.25 7.34 -8.08
N LEU A 111 4.72 6.14 -8.37
CA LEU A 111 5.52 4.92 -8.47
C LEU A 111 6.57 5.02 -9.58
N ALA A 112 6.19 5.45 -10.78
CA ALA A 112 7.13 5.62 -11.90
C ALA A 112 8.25 6.63 -11.55
N GLY A 113 7.91 7.74 -10.89
CA GLY A 113 8.89 8.72 -10.43
C GLY A 113 9.87 8.16 -9.41
N LEU A 114 9.40 7.33 -8.46
CA LEU A 114 10.27 6.62 -7.53
C LEU A 114 11.16 5.61 -8.25
N MET A 115 10.61 4.78 -9.14
CA MET A 115 11.36 3.81 -9.93
C MET A 115 12.50 4.46 -10.71
N ARG A 116 12.23 5.62 -11.33
CA ARG A 116 13.23 6.39 -12.07
C ARG A 116 14.33 6.94 -11.18
N VAL A 117 13.98 7.58 -10.06
CA VAL A 117 14.98 8.25 -9.21
C VAL A 117 15.87 7.25 -8.49
N LEU A 118 15.30 6.10 -8.12
CA LEU A 118 16.00 5.05 -7.40
C LEU A 118 16.67 4.03 -8.33
N SER A 119 16.61 4.21 -9.65
CA SER A 119 17.09 3.25 -10.65
C SER A 119 16.63 1.81 -10.35
N LEU A 120 15.36 1.64 -9.96
CA LEU A 120 14.87 0.38 -9.38
C LEU A 120 14.84 -0.79 -10.35
N ASN A 121 14.85 -0.51 -11.65
CA ASN A 121 15.04 -1.50 -12.70
C ASN A 121 16.43 -2.16 -12.60
N GLU A 122 17.43 -1.44 -12.08
CA GLU A 122 18.79 -1.94 -11.85
C GLU A 122 18.92 -2.59 -10.46
N LEU A 123 18.09 -2.20 -9.49
CA LEU A 123 18.08 -2.70 -8.11
C LEU A 123 17.14 -3.90 -7.87
N GLY A 124 16.57 -4.49 -8.93
CA GLY A 124 15.85 -5.76 -8.85
C GLY A 124 14.42 -5.67 -8.29
N LEU A 125 13.81 -4.48 -8.28
CA LEU A 125 12.36 -4.38 -8.09
C LEU A 125 11.60 -4.91 -9.32
N ASP A 126 12.28 -4.94 -10.46
CA ASP A 126 11.83 -5.50 -11.72
C ASP A 126 13.03 -5.99 -12.57
N PRO A 127 13.69 -7.10 -12.17
CA PRO A 127 14.93 -7.55 -12.80
C PRO A 127 14.78 -7.90 -14.30
N ASP A 128 13.55 -8.13 -14.75
CA ASP A 128 13.23 -8.48 -16.14
C ASP A 128 12.51 -7.34 -16.91
N GLY A 129 12.26 -6.18 -16.27
CA GLY A 129 11.47 -5.08 -16.86
C GLY A 129 9.99 -5.43 -17.13
N GLN A 130 9.49 -6.53 -16.55
CA GLN A 130 8.15 -7.08 -16.76
C GLN A 130 7.26 -7.04 -15.51
N GLY A 131 7.75 -6.46 -14.42
CA GLY A 131 7.28 -6.57 -13.04
C GLY A 131 5.77 -6.55 -12.94
N ILE A 132 5.18 -7.75 -12.88
CA ILE A 132 3.73 -7.93 -12.99
C ILE A 132 2.97 -7.12 -11.95
N ARG A 133 3.54 -6.98 -10.74
CA ARG A 133 3.02 -6.11 -9.67
C ARG A 133 2.94 -4.64 -10.09
N CYS A 134 3.99 -4.09 -10.70
CA CYS A 134 3.99 -2.72 -11.20
C CYS A 134 2.96 -2.54 -12.33
N LYS A 135 2.83 -3.52 -13.23
CA LYS A 135 1.79 -3.52 -14.28
C LYS A 135 0.38 -3.51 -13.67
N ILE A 136 0.11 -4.38 -12.70
CA ILE A 136 -1.17 -4.43 -11.97
C ILE A 136 -1.44 -3.10 -11.24
N PHE A 137 -0.44 -2.54 -10.57
CA PHE A 137 -0.58 -1.26 -9.86
C PHE A 137 -0.92 -0.12 -10.83
N GLU A 138 -0.22 -0.04 -11.97
CA GLU A 138 -0.48 0.95 -13.00
C GLU A 138 -1.84 0.74 -13.68
N TYR A 139 -2.28 -0.51 -13.86
CA TYR A 139 -3.62 -0.82 -14.34
C TYR A 139 -4.71 -0.26 -13.40
N TYR A 140 -4.63 -0.54 -12.10
CA TYR A 140 -5.61 -0.01 -11.16
C TYR A 140 -5.51 1.51 -10.96
N ARG A 141 -4.34 2.12 -11.17
CA ARG A 141 -4.23 3.58 -11.30
C ARG A 141 -5.04 4.11 -12.48
N LEU A 142 -5.03 3.44 -13.63
CA LEU A 142 -5.84 3.82 -14.78
C LEU A 142 -7.34 3.65 -14.50
N ILE A 143 -7.74 2.58 -13.80
CA ILE A 143 -9.12 2.38 -13.33
C ILE A 143 -9.55 3.56 -12.46
N ARG A 144 -8.75 3.92 -11.44
CA ARG A 144 -8.98 5.06 -10.57
C ARG A 144 -9.10 6.37 -11.36
N ASN A 145 -8.23 6.59 -12.33
CA ASN A 145 -8.29 7.80 -13.15
C ASN A 145 -9.57 7.84 -14.00
N ARG A 146 -9.98 6.71 -14.58
CA ARG A 146 -11.23 6.60 -15.37
C ARG A 146 -12.46 6.84 -14.50
N PHE A 147 -12.43 6.36 -13.26
CA PHE A 147 -13.49 6.58 -12.28
C PHE A 147 -13.63 8.08 -11.93
N MET A 148 -12.51 8.79 -11.74
CA MET A 148 -12.50 10.22 -11.40
C MET A 148 -12.66 11.16 -12.61
N HIS A 149 -12.26 10.71 -13.81
CA HIS A 149 -12.23 11.52 -15.02
C HIS A 149 -12.81 10.74 -16.21
N THR A 150 -13.94 11.23 -16.73
CA THR A 150 -14.64 10.63 -17.88
C THR A 150 -13.88 10.75 -19.21
N SER A 151 -12.71 11.38 -19.24
CA SER A 151 -11.86 11.54 -20.43
C SER A 151 -10.76 10.49 -20.60
N VAL A 152 -10.59 9.55 -19.63
CA VAL A 152 -9.55 8.51 -19.74
C VAL A 152 -9.85 7.53 -20.88
N ASN A 153 -8.80 7.23 -21.65
CA ASN A 153 -8.87 6.43 -22.88
C ASN A 153 -9.07 4.93 -22.58
N GLU A 154 -10.23 4.39 -22.98
CA GLU A 154 -10.57 2.97 -22.81
C GLU A 154 -9.55 2.03 -23.48
N LYS A 155 -8.97 2.44 -24.62
CA LYS A 155 -7.93 1.66 -25.31
C LYS A 155 -6.71 1.43 -24.42
N GLN A 156 -6.34 2.42 -23.61
CA GLN A 156 -5.20 2.31 -22.70
C GLN A 156 -5.47 1.28 -21.58
N LEU A 157 -6.69 1.25 -21.05
CA LEU A 157 -7.12 0.26 -20.06
C LEU A 157 -7.12 -1.14 -20.65
N SER A 158 -7.67 -1.32 -21.85
CA SER A 158 -7.72 -2.63 -22.52
C SER A 158 -6.32 -3.15 -22.85
N THR A 159 -5.40 -2.30 -23.30
CA THR A 159 -4.01 -2.70 -23.53
C THR A 159 -3.33 -3.11 -22.22
N ALA A 160 -3.45 -2.29 -21.16
CA ALA A 160 -2.84 -2.62 -19.87
C ALA A 160 -3.39 -3.91 -19.25
N LEU A 161 -4.69 -4.18 -19.39
CA LEU A 161 -5.29 -5.43 -18.94
C LEU A 161 -4.72 -6.63 -19.71
N LYS A 162 -4.66 -6.54 -21.04
CA LYS A 162 -4.14 -7.60 -21.90
C LYS A 162 -2.69 -7.97 -21.55
N ASP A 163 -1.85 -6.97 -21.28
CA ASP A 163 -0.45 -7.18 -20.89
C ASP A 163 -0.32 -7.95 -19.55
N ILE A 164 -1.32 -7.83 -18.66
CA ILE A 164 -1.41 -8.58 -17.40
C ILE A 164 -1.94 -9.99 -17.64
N GLU A 165 -2.94 -10.15 -18.51
CA GLU A 165 -3.55 -11.45 -18.86
C GLU A 165 -2.53 -12.44 -19.44
N GLU A 166 -1.50 -11.95 -20.13
CA GLU A 166 -0.34 -12.75 -20.59
C GLU A 166 0.39 -13.48 -19.43
N HIS A 167 0.18 -13.03 -18.19
CA HIS A 167 0.77 -13.56 -16.97
C HIS A 167 -0.29 -14.12 -15.99
N SER A 168 -1.53 -14.31 -16.45
CA SER A 168 -2.69 -14.71 -15.63
C SER A 168 -2.46 -15.94 -14.75
N VAL A 169 -1.79 -16.99 -15.27
CA VAL A 169 -1.47 -18.20 -14.49
C VAL A 169 -0.57 -17.89 -13.30
N SER A 170 0.39 -16.98 -13.44
CA SER A 170 1.26 -16.57 -12.34
C SER A 170 0.48 -15.77 -11.30
N VAL A 171 -0.35 -14.83 -11.76
CA VAL A 171 -1.22 -14.00 -10.91
C VAL A 171 -2.19 -14.85 -10.10
N ASP A 172 -2.86 -15.81 -10.73
CA ASP A 172 -3.82 -16.69 -10.06
C ASP A 172 -3.13 -17.60 -9.02
N ASN A 173 -2.00 -18.22 -9.37
CA ASN A 173 -1.26 -19.07 -8.42
C ASN A 173 -0.74 -18.29 -7.20
N GLU A 174 -0.29 -17.06 -7.41
CA GLU A 174 0.27 -16.22 -6.36
C GLU A 174 -0.80 -15.57 -5.49
N PHE A 175 -1.81 -14.95 -6.10
CA PHE A 175 -2.80 -14.15 -5.41
C PHE A 175 -4.12 -14.88 -5.17
N ARG A 176 -4.45 -15.97 -5.87
CA ARG A 176 -5.66 -16.78 -5.66
C ARG A 176 -6.96 -15.94 -5.65
N VAL A 177 -7.14 -15.14 -6.70
CA VAL A 177 -8.26 -14.20 -6.88
C VAL A 177 -8.65 -14.20 -8.35
N ASN A 178 -9.93 -13.99 -8.65
CA ASN A 178 -10.44 -13.91 -10.03
C ASN A 178 -10.29 -12.48 -10.57
N ALA A 179 -9.06 -11.98 -10.61
CA ALA A 179 -8.73 -10.61 -10.97
C ALA A 179 -7.36 -10.57 -11.70
N PRO A 180 -7.04 -9.52 -12.48
CA PRO A 180 -7.81 -8.28 -12.68
C PRO A 180 -8.99 -8.40 -13.66
N ASN A 181 -10.05 -7.64 -13.41
CA ASN A 181 -11.22 -7.55 -14.30
C ASN A 181 -11.25 -6.22 -15.07
N SER A 182 -11.99 -6.20 -16.19
CA SER A 182 -12.21 -4.99 -16.99
C SER A 182 -12.88 -3.86 -16.19
N TYR A 183 -12.74 -2.61 -16.64
CA TYR A 183 -13.27 -1.43 -15.91
C TYR A 183 -14.75 -1.51 -15.51
N ASN A 184 -15.60 -2.09 -16.37
CA ASN A 184 -17.04 -2.21 -16.12
C ASN A 184 -17.42 -3.47 -15.32
N SER A 185 -16.44 -4.32 -15.02
CA SER A 185 -16.62 -5.59 -14.31
C SER A 185 -15.67 -5.71 -13.11
N VAL A 186 -15.11 -4.58 -12.63
CA VAL A 186 -14.28 -4.54 -11.42
C VAL A 186 -15.12 -5.00 -10.23
N ASP A 187 -14.57 -5.90 -9.43
CA ASP A 187 -15.26 -6.51 -8.32
C ASP A 187 -14.44 -6.48 -7.01
N PHE A 188 -14.85 -7.29 -6.03
CA PHE A 188 -14.16 -7.39 -4.75
C PHE A 188 -12.81 -8.10 -4.84
N ASP A 189 -12.63 -9.04 -5.77
CA ASP A 189 -11.37 -9.73 -6.00
C ASP A 189 -10.31 -8.77 -6.56
N ASP A 190 -10.72 -7.79 -7.37
CA ASP A 190 -9.84 -6.69 -7.80
C ASP A 190 -9.32 -5.86 -6.63
N PHE A 191 -10.18 -5.55 -5.66
CA PHE A 191 -9.77 -4.85 -4.44
C PHE A 191 -8.73 -5.66 -3.66
N ILE A 192 -8.96 -6.96 -3.49
CA ILE A 192 -8.01 -7.86 -2.81
C ILE A 192 -6.67 -7.87 -3.54
N LEU A 193 -6.69 -8.07 -4.87
CA LEU A 193 -5.49 -8.08 -5.71
C LEU A 193 -4.72 -6.78 -5.55
N PHE A 194 -5.41 -5.65 -5.68
CA PHE A 194 -4.77 -4.34 -5.64
C PHE A 194 -4.19 -4.00 -4.26
N SER A 195 -4.91 -4.32 -3.18
CA SER A 195 -4.42 -4.17 -1.79
C SER A 195 -3.15 -4.99 -1.57
N ARG A 196 -3.12 -6.26 -2.03
CA ARG A 196 -1.93 -7.14 -1.91
C ARG A 196 -0.75 -6.63 -2.71
N VAL A 197 -0.95 -6.29 -3.98
CA VAL A 197 0.10 -5.74 -4.86
C VAL A 197 0.68 -4.45 -4.28
N THR A 198 -0.17 -3.57 -3.72
CA THR A 198 0.28 -2.34 -3.07
C THR A 198 1.19 -2.63 -1.87
N LYS A 199 0.81 -3.58 -1.00
CA LYS A 199 1.63 -4.02 0.13
C LYS A 199 2.96 -4.63 -0.33
N ASP A 200 2.95 -5.43 -1.39
CA ASP A 200 4.16 -6.06 -1.93
C ASP A 200 5.14 -5.03 -2.51
N ILE A 201 4.66 -4.10 -3.33
CA ILE A 201 5.47 -3.01 -3.90
C ILE A 201 6.10 -2.18 -2.77
N ALA A 202 5.29 -1.81 -1.77
CA ALA A 202 5.77 -1.03 -0.64
C ALA A 202 6.86 -1.77 0.17
N GLN A 203 6.69 -3.08 0.41
CA GLN A 203 7.69 -3.88 1.10
C GLN A 203 8.99 -3.99 0.30
N GLN A 204 8.87 -4.26 -1.01
CA GLN A 204 10.03 -4.39 -1.89
C GLN A 204 10.78 -3.06 -2.01
N LEU A 205 10.07 -1.94 -2.13
CA LEU A 205 10.66 -0.60 -2.07
C LEU A 205 11.51 -0.45 -0.81
N CYS A 206 10.96 -0.76 0.37
CA CYS A 206 11.73 -0.67 1.60
C CYS A 206 12.97 -1.57 1.60
N TYR A 207 12.83 -2.81 1.12
CA TYR A 207 13.89 -3.80 1.13
C TYR A 207 15.06 -3.43 0.22
N VAL A 208 14.79 -3.06 -1.04
CA VAL A 208 15.83 -2.75 -2.02
C VAL A 208 16.48 -1.38 -1.79
N THR A 209 15.80 -0.48 -1.07
CA THR A 209 16.31 0.84 -0.70
C THR A 209 16.73 0.92 0.76
N LYS A 210 17.09 -0.22 1.37
CA LYS A 210 17.60 -0.24 2.73
C LYS A 210 18.79 0.73 2.85
N PRO A 211 18.74 1.72 3.76
CA PRO A 211 19.82 2.67 3.90
C PRO A 211 21.10 2.03 4.44
N SER A 212 22.22 2.73 4.25
CA SER A 212 23.48 2.41 4.92
C SER A 212 23.35 2.54 6.45
N VAL A 213 24.34 2.03 7.19
CA VAL A 213 24.44 2.20 8.64
C VAL A 213 24.37 3.68 9.04
N SER A 214 25.08 4.55 8.33
CA SER A 214 25.03 6.00 8.58
C SER A 214 23.65 6.60 8.29
N GLY A 215 22.98 6.16 7.21
CA GLY A 215 21.62 6.58 6.90
C GLY A 215 20.60 6.18 7.98
N ILE A 216 20.72 4.97 8.53
CA ILE A 216 19.87 4.52 9.66
C ILE A 216 20.11 5.38 10.90
N VAL A 217 21.38 5.72 11.22
CA VAL A 217 21.71 6.62 12.34
C VAL A 217 21.14 8.02 12.12
N GLU A 218 21.25 8.57 10.91
CA GLU A 218 20.66 9.86 10.56
C GLU A 218 19.14 9.85 10.78
N MET A 219 18.45 8.81 10.31
CA MET A 219 17.02 8.63 10.53
C MET A 219 16.67 8.61 12.02
N LEU A 220 17.42 7.85 12.84
CA LEU A 220 17.20 7.81 14.29
C LEU A 220 17.40 9.18 14.94
N ILE A 221 18.46 9.91 14.58
CA ILE A 221 18.76 11.23 15.13
C ILE A 221 17.67 12.22 14.73
N LYS A 222 17.29 12.26 13.45
CA LYS A 222 16.21 13.12 12.94
C LYS A 222 14.91 12.89 13.68
N ARG A 223 14.53 11.62 13.89
CA ARG A 223 13.31 11.25 14.62
C ARG A 223 13.38 11.60 16.10
N SER A 224 14.51 11.40 16.76
CA SER A 224 14.68 11.77 18.18
C SER A 224 14.53 13.27 18.48
N LYS A 225 14.66 14.10 17.45
CA LYS A 225 14.49 15.56 17.51
C LYS A 225 13.08 16.00 17.12
N ALA A 226 12.27 15.14 16.51
CA ALA A 226 10.90 15.47 16.12
C ALA A 226 10.02 15.47 17.37
N GLU A 227 9.34 16.59 17.64
CA GLU A 227 8.50 16.77 18.84
C GLU A 227 7.35 15.75 18.91
N ASP A 228 6.86 15.29 17.75
CA ASP A 228 5.72 14.38 17.63
C ASP A 228 6.10 12.89 17.57
N ASP A 229 7.40 12.53 17.62
CA ASP A 229 7.86 11.14 17.44
C ASP A 229 8.42 10.53 18.73
N LEU A 230 7.49 10.17 19.64
CA LEU A 230 7.80 9.59 20.95
C LEU A 230 8.42 8.18 20.88
N ASP A 231 8.37 7.53 19.72
CA ASP A 231 8.82 6.14 19.55
C ASP A 231 10.36 6.00 19.54
N VAL A 232 11.11 7.10 19.33
CA VAL A 232 12.58 7.10 19.26
C VAL A 232 13.18 8.05 20.30
N ASN A 233 13.53 7.52 21.48
CA ASN A 233 14.17 8.29 22.55
C ASN A 233 15.68 8.03 22.64
N LEU A 234 16.47 8.75 21.83
CA LEU A 234 17.93 8.66 21.88
C LEU A 234 18.54 9.23 23.18
N LYS A 235 17.89 10.23 23.81
CA LYS A 235 18.37 10.78 25.09
C LYS A 235 18.38 9.72 26.19
N GLY A 236 17.33 8.90 26.24
CA GLY A 236 17.24 7.75 27.14
C GLY A 236 18.29 6.68 26.85
N LEU A 237 18.61 6.44 25.58
CA LEU A 237 19.68 5.51 25.18
C LEU A 237 21.07 6.02 25.54
N LYS A 238 21.32 7.34 25.47
CA LYS A 238 22.62 7.95 25.79
C LYS A 238 23.06 7.70 27.24
N VAL A 239 22.12 7.47 28.16
CA VAL A 239 22.41 7.06 29.55
C VAL A 239 23.20 5.73 29.61
N PHE A 240 23.03 4.87 28.61
CA PHE A 240 23.73 3.59 28.52
C PHE A 240 25.03 3.65 27.71
N ALA A 241 25.49 4.82 27.27
CA ALA A 241 26.69 4.97 26.43
C ALA A 241 27.93 4.24 26.99
N ASN A 242 28.10 4.27 28.32
CA ASN A 242 29.23 3.61 29.00
C ASN A 242 28.97 2.12 29.34
N ASN A 243 27.79 1.59 29.03
CA ASN A 243 27.43 0.20 29.27
C ASN A 243 27.00 -0.47 27.96
N HIS A 244 27.99 -0.95 27.22
CA HIS A 244 27.84 -1.57 25.92
C HIS A 244 26.72 -2.63 25.87
N ASN A 245 26.67 -3.53 26.86
CA ASN A 245 25.65 -4.59 26.90
C ASN A 245 24.22 -4.08 27.14
N ARG A 246 24.04 -2.99 27.89
CA ARG A 246 22.72 -2.38 28.09
C ARG A 246 22.32 -1.57 26.87
N LEU A 247 23.23 -0.80 26.28
CA LEU A 247 22.99 -0.04 25.07
C LEU A 247 22.63 -0.94 23.90
N ARG A 248 23.43 -1.98 23.63
CA ARG A 248 23.18 -2.95 22.56
C ARG A 248 21.80 -3.59 22.66
N ARG A 249 21.39 -4.01 23.87
CA ARG A 249 20.06 -4.61 24.09
C ARG A 249 18.93 -3.62 23.85
N ALA A 250 19.05 -2.39 24.35
CA ALA A 250 18.02 -1.37 24.18
C ALA A 250 17.91 -0.93 22.71
N LEU A 251 19.05 -0.74 22.03
CA LEU A 251 19.11 -0.40 20.62
C LEU A 251 18.59 -1.54 19.73
N SER A 252 18.96 -2.80 19.99
CA SER A 252 18.44 -3.97 19.27
C SER A 252 16.91 -4.03 19.32
N ARG A 253 16.31 -3.84 20.49
CA ARG A 253 14.84 -3.80 20.65
C ARG A 253 14.21 -2.66 19.84
N LEU A 254 14.81 -1.48 19.90
CA LEU A 254 14.34 -0.32 19.14
C LEU A 254 14.41 -0.59 17.63
N LEU A 255 15.57 -0.99 17.11
CA LEU A 255 15.79 -1.25 15.69
C LEU A 255 14.91 -2.39 15.16
N LYS A 256 14.70 -3.45 15.96
CA LYS A 256 13.79 -4.54 15.61
C LYS A 256 12.34 -4.05 15.56
N SER A 257 11.91 -3.27 16.54
CA SER A 257 10.54 -2.73 16.61
C SER A 257 10.25 -1.73 15.49
N GLN A 258 11.20 -0.87 15.15
CA GLN A 258 10.97 0.24 14.23
C GLN A 258 11.19 -0.14 12.77
N TYR A 259 12.18 -1.01 12.50
CA TYR A 259 12.64 -1.27 11.14
C TYR A 259 12.83 -2.77 10.81
N ASN A 260 12.53 -3.66 11.76
CA ASN A 260 12.73 -5.11 11.63
C ASN A 260 14.17 -5.52 11.29
N LEU A 261 15.15 -4.73 11.75
CA LEU A 261 16.58 -5.02 11.57
C LEU A 261 17.00 -6.26 12.37
N GLN A 262 18.02 -6.95 11.86
CA GLN A 262 18.59 -8.14 12.49
C GLN A 262 19.62 -7.78 13.56
N GLU A 263 19.82 -8.66 14.55
CA GLU A 263 20.80 -8.43 15.63
C GLU A 263 22.23 -8.27 15.12
N SER A 264 22.57 -8.90 13.99
CA SER A 264 23.90 -8.82 13.37
C SER A 264 24.30 -7.41 12.92
N GLU A 265 23.34 -6.51 12.77
CA GLU A 265 23.57 -5.14 12.26
C GLU A 265 23.65 -4.10 13.39
N VAL A 266 23.26 -4.49 14.61
CA VAL A 266 23.12 -3.59 15.75
C VAL A 266 24.48 -3.02 16.16
N ASP A 267 25.54 -3.81 16.12
CA ASP A 267 26.85 -3.39 16.61
C ASP A 267 27.45 -2.28 15.73
N ALA A 268 27.36 -2.41 14.40
CA ALA A 268 27.79 -1.36 13.47
C ALA A 268 26.98 -0.07 13.64
N ILE A 269 25.65 -0.18 13.80
CA ILE A 269 24.77 0.97 14.04
C ILE A 269 25.07 1.63 15.39
N MET A 270 25.35 0.84 16.42
CA MET A 270 25.71 1.34 17.75
C MET A 270 27.02 2.13 17.73
N GLU A 271 28.06 1.58 17.09
CA GLU A 271 29.34 2.27 16.95
C GLU A 271 29.19 3.62 16.24
N GLU A 272 28.45 3.63 15.14
CA GLU A 272 28.20 4.86 14.39
C GLU A 272 27.33 5.86 15.18
N LEU A 273 26.32 5.37 15.91
CA LEU A 273 25.47 6.21 16.77
C LEU A 273 26.28 6.85 17.91
N VAL A 274 27.19 6.11 18.54
CA VAL A 274 28.05 6.62 19.62
C VAL A 274 29.04 7.66 19.11
N ARG A 275 29.54 7.54 17.88
CA ARG A 275 30.39 8.58 17.26
C ARG A 275 29.66 9.91 17.06
N ASN A 276 28.33 9.86 16.94
CA ASN A 276 27.48 11.03 16.74
C ASN A 276 26.92 11.63 18.07
N TRP A 277 27.32 11.10 19.23
CA TRP A 277 26.90 11.57 20.56
C TRP A 277 27.89 12.51 21.22
#